data_AF-X1GYT6-F1
#
_entry.id   AF-X1GYT6-F1
#
_cell.length_a   1.000
_cell.length_b   1.000
_cell.length_c   1.000
_cell.angle_alpha   90.00
_cell.angle_beta   90.00
_cell.angle_gamma   90.00
#
_symmetry.space_group_name_H-M   'P 1'
#
loop_
_entity.id
_entity.type
_entity.pdbx_description
1 polymer ?
#
loop_
_entity_poly.entity_id
_entity_poly.type
_entity_poly.pdbx_seq_one_letter_code
_entity_poly.pdbx_strand_id
1 'polypeptide(L)'
;MRFTKMHGLGNDYVYVNCLKEKVKNPAKLAQAISDRHKGIGADGLILIERSKKADVRMRVFNADGSEAQMCGNGIRCVAKYAYEHKLAKAGRSFSVPGQKPCPASLKIETGSGILTVGLVIDNKDKV
;
A
#
# COMPACT_ATOMS: atom_id res chain seq x y z
N MET A 1 -9.98 14.86 -4.05
CA MET A 1 -9.41 13.62 -3.51
C MET A 1 -7.90 13.71 -3.57
N ARG A 2 -7.20 13.60 -2.43
CA ARG A 2 -5.73 13.53 -2.43
C ARG A 2 -5.27 12.10 -2.69
N PHE A 3 -4.18 11.98 -3.46
CA PHE A 3 -3.56 10.70 -3.77
C PHE A 3 -2.04 10.84 -3.73
N THR A 4 -1.35 9.70 -3.74
CA THR A 4 0.11 9.63 -3.89
C THR A 4 0.41 8.60 -4.95
N LYS A 5 1.27 8.93 -5.93
CA LYS A 5 1.74 7.95 -6.90
C LYS A 5 3.09 7.42 -6.43
N MET A 6 3.22 6.10 -6.33
CA MET A 6 4.46 5.44 -5.94
C MET A 6 4.70 4.23 -6.82
N HIS A 7 5.96 3.84 -6.96
CA HIS A 7 6.32 2.60 -7.64
C HIS A 7 7.27 1.77 -6.78
N GLY A 8 7.21 0.46 -6.97
CA GLY A 8 8.16 -0.49 -6.40
C GLY A 8 8.68 -1.40 -7.49
N LEU A 9 9.98 -1.34 -7.80
CA LEU A 9 10.62 -2.13 -8.86
C LEU A 9 9.91 -2.01 -10.22
N GLY A 10 9.59 -0.78 -10.63
CA GLY A 10 8.94 -0.49 -11.92
C GLY A 10 7.41 -0.62 -11.95
N ASN A 11 6.78 -1.27 -10.97
CA ASN A 11 5.32 -1.41 -10.91
C ASN A 11 4.70 -0.25 -10.11
N ASP A 12 3.87 0.57 -10.78
CA ASP A 12 3.38 1.85 -10.26
C ASP A 12 1.87 1.85 -9.97
N TYR A 13 1.48 2.39 -8.81
CA TYR A 13 0.08 2.54 -8.43
C TYR A 13 -0.21 3.95 -7.95
N VAL A 14 -1.48 4.33 -8.07
CA VAL A 14 -2.03 5.47 -7.34
C VAL A 14 -2.55 4.97 -5.98
N TYR A 15 -2.07 5.55 -4.90
CA TYR A 15 -2.43 5.24 -3.53
C TYR A 15 -3.40 6.29 -2.99
N VAL A 16 -4.51 5.83 -2.41
CA VAL A 16 -5.50 6.69 -1.76
C VAL A 16 -5.65 6.28 -0.30
N ASN A 17 -5.49 7.25 0.60
CA ASN A 17 -5.69 7.06 2.03
C ASN A 17 -7.18 7.17 2.37
N CYS A 18 -7.85 6.03 2.45
CA CYS A 18 -9.28 5.92 2.74
C CYS A 18 -9.63 6.13 4.23
N LEU A 19 -8.66 6.48 5.09
CA LEU A 19 -8.95 7.02 6.42
C LEU A 19 -9.39 8.49 6.34
N LYS A 20 -9.04 9.19 5.25
CA LYS A 20 -9.33 10.61 5.03
C LYS A 20 -10.23 10.85 3.82
N GLU A 21 -10.11 10.00 2.80
CA GLU A 21 -10.85 10.12 1.54
C GLU A 21 -11.92 9.04 1.43
N LYS A 22 -13.02 9.30 0.71
CA LYS A 22 -14.08 8.31 0.46
C LYS A 22 -14.15 7.98 -1.02
N VAL A 23 -13.87 6.71 -1.36
CA VAL A 23 -13.97 6.19 -2.73
C VAL A 23 -15.23 5.34 -2.86
N LYS A 24 -16.23 5.84 -3.61
CA LYS A 24 -17.53 5.14 -3.76
C LYS A 24 -17.48 3.96 -4.73
N ASN A 25 -16.77 4.10 -5.85
CA ASN A 25 -16.63 3.06 -6.87
C ASN A 25 -15.15 2.89 -7.22
N PRO A 26 -14.41 2.06 -6.44
CA PRO A 26 -12.98 1.86 -6.65
C PRO A 26 -12.62 1.31 -8.03
N ALA A 27 -13.41 0.38 -8.57
CA ALA A 27 -13.17 -0.22 -9.88
C ALA A 27 -13.23 0.83 -11.01
N LYS A 28 -14.29 1.63 -11.03
CA LYS A 28 -14.43 2.72 -12.01
C LYS A 28 -13.36 3.79 -11.83
N LEU A 29 -13.00 4.09 -10.57
CA LEU A 29 -11.92 5.03 -10.29
C LEU A 29 -10.58 4.50 -10.80
N ALA A 30 -10.27 3.21 -10.56
CA ALA A 30 -9.04 2.58 -11.04
C ALA A 30 -8.90 2.70 -12.56
N GLN A 31 -9.96 2.35 -13.32
CA GLN A 31 -9.98 2.54 -14.77
C GLN A 31 -9.69 3.98 -15.19
N ALA A 32 -10.37 4.95 -14.58
CA ALA A 32 -10.23 6.36 -14.94
C ALA A 32 -8.84 6.93 -14.61
N ILE A 33 -8.27 6.58 -13.47
CA ILE A 33 -6.97 7.15 -13.04
C ILE A 33 -5.79 6.44 -13.68
N SER A 34 -5.92 5.15 -14.00
CA SER A 34 -4.85 4.34 -14.58
C SER A 34 -4.64 4.61 -16.07
N ASP A 35 -5.60 5.22 -16.77
CA ASP A 35 -5.40 5.68 -18.14
C ASP A 35 -4.19 6.63 -18.22
N ARG A 36 -3.19 6.26 -19.03
CA ARG A 36 -1.92 7.00 -19.13
C ARG A 36 -2.02 8.29 -19.96
N HIS A 37 -3.09 8.45 -20.74
CA HIS A 37 -3.32 9.61 -21.59
C HIS A 37 -4.34 10.59 -21.00
N LYS A 38 -5.36 10.05 -20.32
CA LYS A 38 -6.51 10.82 -19.81
C LYS A 38 -6.58 10.86 -18.28
N GLY A 39 -5.80 10.02 -17.61
CA GLY A 39 -5.70 9.93 -16.15
C GLY A 39 -4.31 10.32 -15.65
N ILE A 40 -3.95 9.76 -14.49
CA ILE A 40 -2.61 9.90 -13.89
C ILE A 40 -1.61 8.93 -14.54
N GLY A 41 -2.13 7.84 -15.10
CA GLY A 41 -1.37 6.71 -15.62
C GLY A 41 -0.80 5.86 -14.49
N ALA A 42 -1.19 4.60 -14.37
CA ALA A 42 -0.62 3.67 -13.39
C ALA A 42 -1.02 2.24 -13.74
N ASP A 43 -0.34 1.25 -13.18
CA ASP A 43 -0.75 -0.16 -13.29
C ASP A 43 -2.05 -0.45 -12.52
N GLY A 44 -2.45 0.46 -11.62
CA GLY A 44 -3.71 0.36 -10.89
C GLY A 44 -3.92 1.41 -9.81
N LEU A 45 -4.90 1.12 -8.95
CA LEU A 45 -5.25 1.87 -7.75
C LEU A 45 -5.05 0.99 -6.51
N ILE A 46 -4.44 1.54 -5.47
CA ILE A 46 -4.36 0.92 -4.15
C ILE A 46 -5.08 1.80 -3.12
N LEU A 47 -6.03 1.20 -2.40
CA LEU A 47 -6.72 1.84 -1.29
C LEU A 47 -6.09 1.39 0.03
N ILE A 48 -5.74 2.36 0.87
CA ILE A 48 -5.26 2.14 2.24
C ILE A 48 -6.42 2.43 3.18
N GLU A 49 -6.98 1.39 3.77
CA GLU A 49 -8.18 1.42 4.61
C GLU A 49 -7.86 1.07 6.07
N ARG A 50 -8.81 1.35 6.98
CA ARG A 50 -8.73 0.82 8.35
C ARG A 50 -8.89 -0.70 8.34
N SER A 51 -8.04 -1.39 9.09
CA SER A 51 -8.22 -2.80 9.41
C SER A 51 -8.72 -2.94 10.85
N LYS A 52 -9.49 -4.02 11.13
CA LYS A 52 -9.83 -4.44 12.49
C LYS A 52 -8.87 -5.51 13.04
N LYS A 53 -8.00 -6.05 12.19
CA LYS A 53 -7.16 -7.23 12.49
C LYS A 53 -5.66 -6.98 12.28
N ALA A 54 -5.31 -5.88 11.62
CA ALA A 54 -3.96 -5.50 11.25
C ALA A 54 -3.76 -3.98 11.41
N ASP A 55 -2.57 -3.49 11.11
CA ASP A 55 -2.24 -2.07 11.25
C ASP A 55 -2.97 -1.21 10.20
N VAL A 56 -3.01 -1.69 8.96
CA VAL A 56 -3.81 -1.14 7.85
C VAL A 56 -4.33 -2.26 6.96
N ARG A 57 -5.35 -1.96 6.15
CA ARG A 57 -5.83 -2.84 5.08
C ARG A 57 -5.45 -2.27 3.72
N MET A 58 -4.94 -3.12 2.85
CA MET A 58 -4.67 -2.83 1.45
C MET A 58 -5.73 -3.49 0.57
N ARG A 59 -6.33 -2.72 -0.34
CA ARG A 59 -7.12 -3.24 -1.46
C ARG A 59 -6.50 -2.80 -2.77
N VAL A 60 -6.38 -3.72 -3.72
CA VAL A 60 -5.69 -3.49 -4.99
C VAL A 60 -6.69 -3.61 -6.12
N PHE A 61 -6.76 -2.61 -6.97
CA PHE A 61 -7.55 -2.61 -8.20
C PHE A 61 -6.60 -2.45 -9.38
N ASN A 62 -6.67 -3.35 -10.34
CA ASN A 62 -5.90 -3.26 -11.58
C ASN A 62 -6.44 -2.12 -12.46
N ALA A 63 -5.68 -1.74 -13.48
CA ALA A 63 -6.07 -0.70 -14.43
C ALA A 63 -7.40 -1.00 -15.18
N ASP A 64 -7.80 -2.28 -15.30
CA ASP A 64 -9.09 -2.68 -15.87
C ASP A 64 -10.25 -2.62 -14.87
N GLY A 65 -9.98 -2.23 -13.61
CA GLY A 65 -10.97 -2.15 -12.53
C GLY A 65 -11.19 -3.45 -11.76
N SER A 66 -10.57 -4.57 -12.15
CA SER A 66 -10.65 -5.83 -11.39
C SER A 66 -9.95 -5.70 -10.03
N GLU A 67 -10.51 -6.30 -8.98
CA GLU A 67 -9.90 -6.33 -7.64
C GLU A 67 -8.98 -7.54 -7.51
N ALA A 68 -7.69 -7.29 -7.26
CA ALA A 68 -6.70 -8.32 -7.02
C ALA A 68 -6.58 -8.62 -5.52
N GLN A 69 -6.29 -9.89 -5.17
CA GLN A 69 -6.16 -10.28 -3.77
C GLN A 69 -4.91 -9.71 -3.10
N MET A 70 -3.80 -9.60 -3.85
CA MET A 70 -2.53 -9.13 -3.33
C MET A 70 -1.64 -8.58 -4.46
N CYS A 71 -0.81 -7.59 -4.13
CA CYS A 71 0.29 -7.13 -4.99
C CYS A 71 1.56 -6.98 -4.16
N GLY A 72 2.55 -7.84 -4.41
CA GLY A 72 3.81 -7.86 -3.65
C GLY A 72 4.66 -6.62 -3.84
N ASN A 73 4.51 -5.92 -4.97
CA ASN A 73 5.16 -4.63 -5.21
C ASN A 73 4.45 -3.49 -4.48
N GLY A 74 3.11 -3.45 -4.58
CA GLY A 74 2.28 -2.44 -3.95
C GLY A 74 2.38 -2.43 -2.42
N ILE A 75 2.47 -3.62 -1.80
CA ILE A 75 2.50 -3.72 -0.33
C ILE A 75 3.73 -3.05 0.29
N ARG A 76 4.86 -3.00 -0.42
CA ARG A 76 6.07 -2.29 0.04
C ARG A 76 5.81 -0.78 0.16
N CYS A 77 5.14 -0.22 -0.84
CA CYS A 77 4.74 1.19 -0.83
C CYS A 77 3.66 1.47 0.22
N VAL A 78 2.71 0.55 0.44
CA VAL A 78 1.73 0.69 1.53
C VAL A 78 2.41 0.72 2.88
N ALA A 79 3.37 -0.16 3.13
CA ALA A 79 4.10 -0.20 4.40
C ALA A 79 4.86 1.11 4.66
N LYS A 80 5.59 1.60 3.65
CA LYS A 80 6.24 2.92 3.68
C LYS A 80 5.23 4.04 3.95
N TYR A 81 4.15 4.10 3.18
CA TYR A 81 3.14 5.15 3.29
C TYR A 81 2.50 5.16 4.67
N ALA A 82 2.10 4.00 5.18
CA ALA A 82 1.46 3.87 6.48
C ALA A 82 2.38 4.29 7.63
N TYR A 83 3.67 3.97 7.55
CA TYR A 83 4.67 4.38 8.53
C TYR A 83 4.90 5.90 8.50
N GLU A 84 5.24 6.45 7.34
CA GLU A 84 5.62 7.87 7.20
C GLU A 84 4.43 8.81 7.49
N HIS A 85 3.20 8.38 7.18
CA HIS A 85 1.98 9.15 7.48
C HIS A 85 1.40 8.85 8.87
N LYS A 86 2.12 8.09 9.72
CA LYS A 86 1.72 7.74 11.09
C LYS A 86 0.31 7.14 11.16
N LEU A 87 -0.05 6.33 10.15
CA LEU A 87 -1.32 5.59 10.13
C LEU A 87 -1.28 4.38 11.06
N ALA A 88 -0.07 3.90 11.35
CA ALA A 88 0.20 2.81 12.26
C ALA A 88 1.48 3.07 13.04
N LYS A 89 1.55 2.50 14.24
CA LYS A 89 2.79 2.45 15.02
C LYS A 89 3.53 1.19 14.63
N ALA A 90 4.78 1.33 14.17
CA ALA A 90 5.55 0.15 13.79
C ALA A 90 5.73 -0.80 14.99
N GLY A 91 5.58 -2.08 14.69
CA GLY A 91 5.83 -3.17 15.62
C GLY A 91 7.32 -3.40 15.85
N ARG A 92 7.62 -4.48 16.56
CA ARG A 92 9.00 -4.88 16.90
C ARG A 92 9.78 -5.36 15.68
N SER A 93 11.08 -5.60 15.90
CA SER A 93 11.99 -6.22 14.95
C SER A 93 11.37 -7.46 14.30
N PHE A 94 11.58 -7.61 13.00
CA PHE A 94 11.10 -8.74 12.20
C PHE A 94 12.26 -9.31 11.39
N SER A 95 12.35 -10.63 11.33
CA SER A 95 13.43 -11.33 10.65
C SER A 95 12.86 -12.42 9.77
N VAL A 96 13.39 -12.53 8.56
CA VAL A 96 13.14 -13.65 7.64
C VAL A 96 14.43 -14.46 7.55
N PRO A 97 14.38 -15.81 7.64
CA PRO A 97 15.56 -16.64 7.48
C PRO A 97 16.33 -16.31 6.18
N GLY A 98 17.64 -16.13 6.29
CA GLY A 98 18.49 -15.76 5.15
C GLY A 98 18.47 -14.28 4.77
N GLN A 99 17.75 -13.42 5.50
CA GLN A 99 17.74 -11.97 5.30
C GLN A 99 18.23 -11.22 6.54
N LYS A 100 18.76 -10.01 6.35
CA LYS A 100 19.11 -9.13 7.46
C LYS A 100 17.84 -8.77 8.26
N PRO A 101 17.88 -8.82 9.61
CA PRO A 101 16.76 -8.38 10.43
C PRO A 101 16.34 -6.93 10.13
N CYS A 102 15.02 -6.71 10.05
CA CYS A 102 14.43 -5.39 9.98
C CYS A 102 14.16 -4.87 11.40
N PRO A 103 14.57 -3.63 11.75
CA PRO A 103 14.38 -3.08 13.09
C PRO A 103 12.91 -2.92 13.50
N ALA A 104 12.01 -2.83 12.52
CA ALA A 104 10.59 -2.69 12.76
C ALA A 104 9.76 -3.44 11.72
N SER A 105 8.45 -3.54 11.95
CA SER A 105 7.53 -4.20 11.02
C SER A 105 6.12 -3.64 11.08
N LEU A 106 5.33 -3.91 10.04
CA LEU A 106 3.89 -3.63 9.99
C LEU A 106 3.13 -4.87 9.52
N LYS A 107 1.96 -5.10 10.10
CA LYS A 107 0.99 -6.09 9.65
C LYS A 107 -0.02 -5.43 8.72
N ILE A 108 -0.13 -5.92 7.51
CA ILE A 108 -1.02 -5.38 6.49
C ILE A 108 -2.03 -6.46 6.10
N GLU A 109 -3.32 -6.16 6.26
CA GLU A 109 -4.41 -7.01 5.79
C GLU A 109 -4.56 -6.87 4.27
N THR A 110 -4.58 -7.99 3.56
CA THR A 110 -4.78 -8.08 2.11
C THR A 110 -5.93 -9.02 1.78
N GLY A 111 -6.32 -9.13 0.51
CA GLY A 111 -7.32 -10.11 0.07
C GLY A 111 -6.88 -11.57 0.25
N SER A 112 -5.57 -11.85 0.34
CA SER A 112 -5.02 -13.18 0.60
C SER A 112 -4.71 -13.45 2.09
N GLY A 113 -5.03 -12.52 2.99
CA GLY A 113 -4.73 -12.63 4.42
C GLY A 113 -3.79 -11.52 4.94
N ILE A 114 -3.33 -11.66 6.18
CA ILE A 114 -2.47 -10.68 6.84
C ILE A 114 -1.00 -11.03 6.59
N LEU A 115 -0.23 -10.07 6.08
CA LEU A 115 1.20 -10.21 5.86
C LEU A 115 1.97 -9.27 6.79
N THR A 116 3.11 -9.73 7.29
CA THR A 116 4.05 -8.88 8.04
C THR A 116 5.13 -8.38 7.08
N VAL A 117 5.30 -7.07 7.01
CA VAL A 117 6.30 -6.40 6.19
C VAL A 117 7.36 -5.79 7.10
N GLY A 118 8.61 -6.20 6.93
CA GLY A 118 9.75 -5.59 7.63
C GLY A 118 10.06 -4.19 7.09
N LEU A 119 10.41 -3.27 7.98
CA LEU A 119 10.80 -1.90 7.68
C LEU A 119 12.26 -1.67 8.05
N VAL A 120 13.00 -1.05 7.14
CA VAL A 120 14.31 -0.44 7.45
C VAL A 120 14.05 1.05 7.58
N ILE A 121 14.40 1.64 8.72
CA ILE A 121 14.13 3.04 9.02
C ILE A 121 15.49 3.75 9.11
N ASP A 122 15.63 4.86 8.40
CA ASP A 122 16.82 5.69 8.42
C ASP A 122 16.90 6.60 9.66
N ASN A 123 18.01 7.30 9.82
CA ASN A 123 18.23 8.20 10.95
C ASN A 123 17.30 9.43 10.96
N LYS A 124 16.47 9.62 9.93
CA LYS A 124 15.49 10.71 9.79
C LYS A 124 14.05 10.21 9.99
N ASP A 125 13.87 9.00 10.52
CA ASP A 125 12.56 8.38 10.74
C ASP A 125 11.77 8.16 9.44
N LYS A 126 12.47 7.80 8.35
CA LYS A 126 11.88 7.46 7.04
C LYS A 126 12.19 6.03 6.63
N VAL A 127 11.30 5.45 5.82
CA VAL A 127 11.42 4.07 5.28
C VAL A 127 11.99 4.09 3.88
#